data_AF-A0A5K7YJU1-F1
#
_entry.id   AF-A0A5K7YJU1-F1
#
_cell.length_a   1.000
_cell.length_b   1.000
_cell.length_c   1.000
_cell.angle_alpha   90.00
_cell.angle_beta   90.00
_cell.angle_gamma   90.00
#
_symmetry.space_group_name_H-M   'P 1'
#
loop_
_entity.id
_entity.type
_entity.pdbx_description
1 polymer ?
#
loop_
_entity_poly.entity_id
_entity_poly.type
_entity_poly.pdbx_seq_one_letter_code
_entity_poly.pdbx_strand_id
1 'polypeptide(L)'
;MTLFTVSVCACWTLPPARAGEAYHYRETTGKAVTNGRGDSPGGSLLTLACTSLNEQHTTTTRHDYDTVRWRVSAGKGRTAFLAERDKNTIVIHGMLSGQPVDKVLKVDNATWYRAASLSLRELVASDDSERVFWTIRYDTLTAHKIRTIKT
;
A
#
# COMPACT_ATOMS: atom_id res chain seq x y z
N MET A 1 13.47 6.29 -19.67
CA MET A 1 13.09 5.20 -18.74
C MET A 1 13.93 5.40 -17.49
N THR A 2 13.35 5.93 -16.41
CA THR A 2 14.11 6.38 -15.24
C THR A 2 13.93 5.36 -14.11
N LEU A 3 14.99 4.60 -13.79
CA LEU A 3 15.03 3.70 -12.65
C LEU A 3 15.22 4.51 -11.36
N PHE A 4 14.44 4.20 -10.32
CA PHE A 4 14.71 4.64 -8.95
C PHE A 4 15.10 3.43 -8.12
N THR A 5 16.29 3.47 -7.52
CA THR A 5 16.77 2.47 -6.56
C THR A 5 16.37 2.92 -5.16
N VAL A 6 15.66 2.07 -4.41
CA VAL A 6 15.38 2.30 -2.98
C VAL A 6 16.12 1.22 -2.21
N SER A 7 17.11 1.62 -1.40
CA SER A 7 17.81 0.72 -0.47
C SER A 7 17.13 0.78 0.88
N VAL A 8 16.67 -0.36 1.40
CA VAL A 8 15.98 -0.47 2.69
C VAL A 8 16.87 -1.27 3.63
N CYS A 9 17.58 -0.60 4.54
CA CYS A 9 18.21 -1.24 5.70
C CYS A 9 17.13 -1.51 6.75
N ALA A 10 16.75 -2.78 6.93
CA ALA A 10 15.85 -3.20 8.01
C ALA A 10 16.55 -4.27 8.86
N CYS A 11 16.94 -3.89 10.07
CA CYS A 11 17.46 -4.82 11.09
C CYS A 11 16.43 -4.97 12.20
N TRP A 12 15.33 -5.70 11.97
CA TRP A 12 14.42 -6.12 13.06
C TRP A 12 13.70 -7.42 12.69
N THR A 13 13.96 -8.48 13.46
CA THR A 13 13.19 -9.74 13.44
C THR A 13 11.86 -9.55 14.18
N LEU A 14 10.73 -9.65 13.47
CA LEU A 14 9.39 -9.71 14.06
C LEU A 14 8.74 -11.07 13.74
N PRO A 15 8.10 -11.74 14.71
CA PRO A 15 7.48 -13.06 14.54
C PRO A 15 6.25 -13.03 13.61
N PRO A 16 5.78 -14.21 13.14
CA PRO A 16 4.62 -14.34 12.26
C PRO A 16 3.31 -13.97 12.96
N ALA A 17 2.37 -13.42 12.19
CA ALA A 17 1.15 -12.83 12.71
C ALA A 17 0.06 -13.86 13.08
N ARG A 18 -0.61 -13.69 14.23
CA ARG A 18 -1.76 -14.51 14.67
C ARG A 18 -3.09 -13.75 14.55
N ALA A 19 -4.18 -14.48 14.34
CA ALA A 19 -5.54 -13.92 14.23
C ALA A 19 -5.95 -13.20 15.52
N GLY A 20 -6.42 -11.95 15.39
CA GLY A 20 -6.86 -11.12 16.54
C GLY A 20 -5.79 -10.19 17.11
N GLU A 21 -4.59 -10.12 16.53
CA GLU A 21 -3.55 -9.19 16.99
C GLU A 21 -3.64 -7.83 16.28
N ALA A 22 -3.77 -6.77 17.08
CA ALA A 22 -3.61 -5.41 16.61
C ALA A 22 -2.11 -5.10 16.47
N TYR A 23 -1.61 -5.07 15.22
CA TYR A 23 -0.24 -4.65 14.96
C TYR A 23 -0.15 -3.14 14.98
N HIS A 24 0.68 -2.63 15.89
CA HIS A 24 1.14 -1.26 15.90
C HIS A 24 2.51 -1.24 15.24
N TYR A 25 2.59 -0.70 14.02
CA TYR A 25 3.87 -0.41 13.41
C TYR A 25 4.04 1.10 13.26
N ARG A 26 5.26 1.55 13.51
CA ARG A 26 5.67 2.94 13.37
C ARG A 26 6.65 3.02 12.21
N GLU A 27 6.22 3.58 11.09
CA GLU A 27 7.10 3.89 9.98
C GLU A 27 7.59 5.33 10.14
N THR A 28 8.91 5.53 10.06
CA THR A 28 9.52 6.87 10.14
C THR A 28 10.19 7.15 8.81
N THR A 29 9.59 8.06 8.03
CA THR A 29 10.13 8.50 6.74
C THR A 29 10.56 9.96 6.88
N GLY A 30 11.85 10.20 7.10
CA GLY A 30 12.38 11.53 7.39
C GLY A 30 11.87 12.07 8.74
N LYS A 31 11.11 13.19 8.72
CA LYS A 31 10.50 13.80 9.92
C LYS A 31 9.08 13.32 10.22
N ALA A 32 8.48 12.50 9.35
CA ALA A 32 7.10 12.05 9.52
C ALA A 32 7.06 10.72 10.28
N VAL A 33 6.21 10.66 11.31
CA VAL A 33 5.90 9.44 12.07
C VAL A 33 4.52 8.99 11.66
N THR A 34 4.42 7.80 11.06
CA THR A 34 3.17 7.17 10.68
C THR A 34 2.85 6.05 11.64
N ASN A 35 1.70 6.13 12.32
CA ASN A 35 1.18 5.05 13.15
C ASN A 35 0.16 4.24 12.35
N GLY A 36 0.44 2.96 12.16
CA GLY A 36 -0.46 1.98 11.58
C GLY A 36 -1.24 1.22 12.67
N ARG A 37 -2.57 1.12 12.55
CA ARG A 37 -3.35 0.09 13.27
C ARG A 37 -3.86 -0.93 12.27
N GLY A 38 -3.59 -2.21 12.55
CA GLY A 38 -4.16 -3.34 11.84
C GLY A 38 -5.30 -3.97 12.62
N ASP A 39 -6.52 -3.99 12.06
CA ASP A 39 -7.62 -4.79 12.60
C ASP A 39 -7.96 -5.89 11.60
N SER A 40 -8.12 -7.13 12.09
CA SER A 40 -8.58 -8.29 11.32
C SER A 40 -9.99 -8.66 11.78
N PRO A 41 -11.05 -8.02 11.26
CA PRO A 41 -12.42 -8.38 11.60
C PRO A 41 -12.80 -9.67 10.85
N GLY A 42 -12.49 -10.83 11.43
CA GLY A 42 -13.13 -12.12 11.12
C GLY A 42 -13.12 -12.59 9.65
N GLY A 43 -12.18 -12.13 8.82
CA GLY A 43 -12.08 -12.45 7.40
C GLY A 43 -10.66 -12.32 6.89
N SER A 44 -10.38 -12.89 5.70
CA SER A 44 -9.05 -13.04 5.11
C SER A 44 -8.34 -11.74 4.67
N LEU A 45 -8.79 -10.60 5.20
CA LEU A 45 -8.35 -9.28 4.84
C LEU A 45 -7.71 -8.57 6.03
N LEU A 46 -6.53 -8.01 5.80
CA LEU A 46 -5.81 -7.15 6.72
C LEU A 46 -6.00 -5.69 6.30
N THR A 47 -6.47 -4.84 7.21
CA THR A 47 -6.59 -3.40 6.95
C THR A 47 -5.53 -2.62 7.72
N LEU A 48 -4.80 -1.75 7.04
CA LEU A 48 -3.82 -0.83 7.63
C LEU A 48 -4.30 0.61 7.47
N ALA A 49 -4.42 1.31 8.59
CA ALA A 49 -4.72 2.74 8.60
C ALA A 49 -3.48 3.55 8.99
N CYS A 50 -2.96 4.38 8.07
CA CYS A 50 -1.95 5.40 8.32
C CYS A 50 -2.66 6.74 8.46
N THR A 51 -2.56 7.37 9.63
CA THR A 51 -3.20 8.67 9.90
C THR A 51 -2.15 9.70 10.31
N SER A 52 -2.25 10.88 9.71
CA SER A 52 -1.53 12.09 10.10
C SER A 52 -2.53 13.23 10.39
N LEU A 53 -2.04 14.41 10.78
CA LEU A 53 -2.87 15.56 11.17
C LEU A 53 -3.96 15.94 10.15
N ASN A 54 -3.70 15.80 8.85
CA ASN A 54 -4.61 16.27 7.79
C ASN A 54 -4.88 15.23 6.70
N GLU A 55 -4.42 14.00 6.90
CA GLU A 55 -4.42 12.97 5.85
C GLU A 55 -4.51 11.58 6.47
N GLN A 56 -5.39 10.76 5.91
CA GLN A 56 -5.61 9.38 6.30
C GLN A 56 -5.58 8.49 5.05
N HIS A 57 -4.81 7.42 5.15
CA HIS A 57 -4.69 6.35 4.16
C HIS A 57 -5.15 5.05 4.80
N THR A 58 -6.14 4.40 4.20
CA THR A 58 -6.57 3.06 4.60
C THR A 58 -6.30 2.10 3.45
N THR A 59 -5.43 1.12 3.68
CA THR A 59 -5.11 0.07 2.72
C THR A 59 -5.67 -1.24 3.23
N THR A 60 -6.50 -1.92 2.44
CA THR A 60 -6.98 -3.27 2.72
C THR A 60 -6.26 -4.24 1.80
N THR A 61 -5.71 -5.28 2.39
CA THR A 61 -4.89 -6.29 1.74
C THR A 61 -5.43 -7.69 2.01
N ARG A 62 -5.12 -8.65 1.14
CA ARG A 62 -5.26 -10.08 1.42
C ARG A 62 -4.08 -10.59 2.26
N HIS A 63 -4.09 -11.87 2.61
CA HIS A 63 -3.02 -12.51 3.39
C HIS A 63 -1.64 -12.49 2.71
N ASP A 64 -1.60 -12.47 1.38
CA ASP A 64 -0.38 -12.32 0.55
C ASP A 64 0.02 -10.85 0.35
N TYR A 65 -0.57 -9.96 1.14
CA TYR A 65 -0.40 -8.51 1.07
C TYR A 65 -0.84 -7.88 -0.26
N ASP A 66 -1.58 -8.60 -1.13
CA ASP A 66 -2.18 -7.99 -2.32
C ASP A 66 -3.21 -6.95 -1.91
N THR A 67 -3.01 -5.71 -2.37
CA THR A 67 -3.92 -4.61 -2.09
C THR A 67 -5.20 -4.81 -2.88
N VAL A 68 -6.32 -4.98 -2.17
CA VAL A 68 -7.65 -5.06 -2.79
C VAL A 68 -8.34 -3.71 -2.80
N ARG A 69 -8.02 -2.84 -1.85
CA ARG A 69 -8.65 -1.54 -1.69
C ARG A 69 -7.69 -0.54 -1.06
N TRP A 70 -7.70 0.68 -1.58
CA TRP A 70 -7.00 1.82 -0.99
C TRP A 70 -7.92 3.03 -0.95
N ARG A 71 -8.12 3.59 0.25
CA ARG A 71 -8.92 4.78 0.49
C ARG A 71 -8.02 5.89 1.01
N VAL A 72 -8.21 7.09 0.47
CA VAL A 72 -7.52 8.29 0.94
C VAL A 72 -8.51 9.38 1.26
N SER A 73 -8.30 10.05 2.39
CA SER A 73 -8.96 11.30 2.75
C SER A 73 -7.93 12.31 3.22
N ALA A 74 -7.91 13.51 2.64
CA ALA A 74 -6.99 14.56 3.00
C ALA A 74 -7.55 15.96 2.73
N GLY A 75 -6.93 16.98 3.34
CA GLY A 75 -7.15 18.38 3.00
C GLY A 75 -8.61 18.83 3.16
N LYS A 76 -9.27 18.41 4.25
CA LYS A 76 -10.69 18.73 4.55
C LYS A 76 -11.65 18.34 3.42
N GLY A 77 -11.42 17.19 2.77
CA GLY A 77 -12.28 16.65 1.73
C GLY A 77 -11.90 17.07 0.30
N ARG A 78 -10.84 17.88 0.13
CA ARG A 78 -10.30 18.17 -1.21
C ARG A 78 -9.72 16.93 -1.88
N THR A 79 -9.20 15.98 -1.11
CA THR A 79 -8.85 14.67 -1.62
C THR A 79 -9.65 13.64 -0.84
N ALA A 80 -10.46 12.88 -1.56
CA ALA A 80 -11.31 11.84 -1.02
C ALA A 80 -11.59 10.84 -2.14
N PHE A 81 -10.79 9.78 -2.25
CA PHE A 81 -10.96 8.79 -3.30
C PHE A 81 -10.84 7.36 -2.77
N LEU A 82 -11.38 6.45 -3.56
CA LEU A 82 -11.35 5.01 -3.37
C LEU A 82 -10.77 4.37 -4.63
N ALA A 83 -9.74 3.54 -4.45
CA ALA A 83 -9.18 2.68 -5.47
C ALA A 83 -9.47 1.22 -5.10
N GLU A 84 -10.06 0.45 -6.00
CA GLU A 84 -10.42 -0.96 -5.79
C GLU A 84 -9.92 -1.82 -6.92
N ARG A 85 -9.35 -2.97 -6.57
CA ARG A 85 -8.91 -3.95 -7.56
C ARG A 85 -10.06 -4.86 -7.95
N ASP A 86 -10.33 -4.93 -9.25
CA ASP A 86 -11.17 -5.93 -9.88
C ASP A 86 -10.36 -6.65 -10.96
N LYS A 87 -9.94 -7.88 -10.64
CA LYS A 87 -9.10 -8.75 -11.49
C LYS A 87 -7.85 -8.01 -12.00
N ASN A 88 -7.90 -7.56 -13.25
CA ASN A 88 -6.82 -6.94 -14.03
C ASN A 88 -7.05 -5.45 -14.25
N THR A 89 -7.88 -4.87 -13.39
CA THR A 89 -8.15 -3.44 -13.38
C THR A 89 -8.12 -2.91 -11.96
N ILE A 90 -7.71 -1.66 -11.81
CA ILE A 90 -7.92 -0.90 -10.59
C ILE A 90 -8.81 0.27 -10.95
N VAL A 91 -9.99 0.30 -10.34
CA VAL A 91 -10.99 1.32 -10.54
C VAL A 91 -10.84 2.37 -9.45
N ILE A 92 -10.77 3.65 -9.83
CA ILE A 92 -10.56 4.77 -8.92
C ILE A 92 -11.68 5.78 -9.11
N HIS A 93 -12.39 6.08 -8.02
CA HIS A 93 -13.45 7.08 -8.00
C HIS A 93 -13.31 8.04 -6.81
N GLY A 94 -13.68 9.30 -7.01
CA GLY A 94 -13.82 10.29 -5.94
C GLY A 94 -13.25 11.64 -6.33
N MET A 95 -12.45 12.24 -5.43
CA MET A 95 -11.87 13.57 -5.57
C MET A 95 -10.36 13.54 -5.32
N LEU A 96 -9.60 14.24 -6.16
CA LEU A 96 -8.17 14.50 -5.97
C LEU A 96 -7.91 16.01 -6.10
N SER A 97 -7.39 16.64 -5.04
CA SER A 97 -7.06 18.07 -5.01
C SER A 97 -8.23 19.03 -5.35
N GLY A 98 -9.47 18.58 -5.17
CA GLY A 98 -10.69 19.31 -5.49
C GLY A 98 -11.22 19.04 -6.90
N GLN A 99 -10.61 18.12 -7.65
CA GLN A 99 -11.09 17.69 -8.97
C GLN A 99 -11.70 16.29 -8.89
N PRO A 100 -12.85 16.04 -9.55
CA PRO A 100 -13.40 14.71 -9.65
C PRO A 100 -12.45 13.79 -10.40
N VAL A 101 -12.35 12.54 -9.95
CA VAL A 101 -11.60 11.50 -10.62
C VAL A 101 -12.49 10.28 -10.82
N ASP A 102 -12.45 9.77 -12.04
CA ASP A 102 -12.98 8.48 -12.45
C ASP A 102 -11.95 7.86 -13.41
N LYS A 103 -11.22 6.84 -12.95
CA LYS A 103 -10.14 6.22 -13.71
C LYS A 103 -10.21 4.71 -13.62
N VAL A 104 -9.93 4.06 -14.74
CA VAL A 104 -9.69 2.63 -14.80
C VAL A 104 -8.25 2.40 -15.23
N LEU A 105 -7.44 1.83 -14.34
CA LEU A 105 -6.05 1.49 -14.59
C LEU A 105 -5.97 0.01 -15.00
N LYS A 106 -5.44 -0.28 -16.18
CA LYS A 106 -5.17 -1.67 -16.60
C LYS A 106 -3.90 -2.17 -15.92
N VAL A 107 -4.00 -3.31 -15.26
CA VAL A 107 -2.90 -4.02 -14.61
C VAL A 107 -2.95 -5.49 -15.02
N ASP A 108 -1.83 -6.20 -14.98
CA ASP A 108 -1.83 -7.65 -15.15
C ASP A 108 -2.02 -8.36 -13.80
N ASN A 109 -1.88 -9.69 -13.78
CA ASN A 109 -2.07 -10.51 -12.58
C ASN A 109 -1.01 -10.27 -11.50
N ALA A 110 0.00 -9.41 -11.72
CA ALA A 110 0.96 -9.09 -10.67
C ALA A 110 0.29 -8.33 -9.51
N THR A 111 0.80 -8.58 -8.31
CA THR A 111 0.31 -8.01 -7.06
C THR A 111 0.31 -6.49 -7.09
N TRP A 112 -0.68 -5.85 -6.48
CA TRP A 112 -0.67 -4.41 -6.29
C TRP A 112 -0.27 -4.08 -4.85
N TYR A 113 0.79 -3.30 -4.69
CA TYR A 113 1.28 -2.84 -3.40
C TYR A 113 1.16 -1.33 -3.24
N ARG A 114 0.50 -0.91 -2.15
CA ARG A 114 0.49 0.49 -1.72
C ARG A 114 1.45 0.79 -0.58
N ALA A 115 1.55 -0.10 0.40
CA ALA A 115 2.46 0.03 1.53
C ALA A 115 3.72 -0.82 1.27
N ALA A 116 4.70 -0.27 0.54
CA ALA A 116 5.90 -1.02 0.16
C ALA A 116 6.67 -1.59 1.37
N SER A 117 6.68 -0.88 2.50
CA SER A 117 7.27 -1.32 3.76
C SER A 117 6.65 -2.63 4.29
N LEU A 118 5.33 -2.77 4.18
CA LEU A 118 4.63 -4.00 4.51
C LEU A 118 4.86 -5.07 3.44
N SER A 119 4.65 -4.69 2.18
CA SER A 119 4.56 -5.63 1.07
C SER A 119 5.90 -6.24 0.67
N LEU A 120 7.02 -5.57 0.94
CA LEU A 120 8.36 -6.12 0.71
C LEU A 120 8.85 -7.01 1.86
N ARG A 121 8.10 -7.11 2.98
CA ARG A 121 8.45 -8.02 4.08
C ARG A 121 8.55 -9.46 3.61
N GLU A 122 7.67 -9.89 2.70
CA GLU A 122 7.75 -11.23 2.12
C GLU A 122 9.01 -11.44 1.28
N LEU A 123 9.41 -10.48 0.46
CA LEU A 123 10.64 -10.58 -0.34
C LEU A 123 11.88 -10.68 0.56
N VAL A 124 11.89 -9.96 1.69
CA VAL A 124 12.98 -10.02 2.66
C VAL A 124 12.99 -11.37 3.40
N ALA A 125 11.82 -11.91 3.72
CA ALA A 125 11.70 -13.16 4.48
C ALA A 125 11.79 -14.43 3.61
N SER A 126 11.62 -14.33 2.29
CA SER A 126 11.72 -15.46 1.37
C SER A 126 13.14 -15.62 0.80
N ASP A 127 13.38 -16.75 0.14
CA ASP A 127 14.60 -16.97 -0.64
C ASP A 127 14.56 -16.26 -2.01
N ASP A 128 13.46 -15.59 -2.35
CA ASP A 128 13.34 -14.86 -3.61
C ASP A 128 14.40 -13.76 -3.70
N SER A 129 15.04 -13.65 -4.87
CA SER A 129 16.00 -12.59 -5.17
C SER A 129 15.33 -11.36 -5.79
N GLU A 130 14.08 -11.48 -6.22
CA GLU A 130 13.36 -10.40 -6.86
C GLU A 130 11.85 -10.48 -6.69
N ARG A 131 11.17 -9.34 -6.87
CA ARG A 131 9.71 -9.30 -6.95
C ARG A 131 9.23 -8.21 -7.90
N VAL A 132 8.20 -8.53 -8.66
CA VAL A 132 7.54 -7.60 -9.58
C VAL A 132 6.12 -7.34 -9.12
N PHE A 133 5.75 -6.06 -9.02
CA PHE A 133 4.44 -5.65 -8.53
C PHE A 133 4.00 -4.32 -9.14
N TRP A 134 2.71 -4.03 -9.07
CA TRP A 134 2.14 -2.74 -9.42
C TRP A 134 2.09 -1.82 -8.20
N THR A 135 2.23 -0.52 -8.43
CA THR A 135 1.88 0.53 -7.46
C THR A 135 1.15 1.67 -8.14
N ILE A 136 0.48 2.51 -7.36
CA ILE A 136 -0.20 3.71 -7.86
C ILE A 136 0.51 4.92 -7.29
N ARG A 137 0.90 5.86 -8.16
CA ARG A 137 1.45 7.14 -7.75
C ARG A 137 0.32 8.06 -7.29
N TYR A 138 0.42 8.57 -6.06
CA TYR A 138 -0.68 9.29 -5.39
C TYR A 138 -1.11 10.59 -6.08
N ASP A 139 -0.15 11.37 -6.59
CA ASP A 139 -0.38 12.69 -7.18
C ASP A 139 -1.09 12.67 -8.54
N THR A 140 -0.88 11.61 -9.31
CA THR A 140 -1.34 11.48 -10.70
C THR A 140 -2.33 10.34 -10.86
N LEU A 141 -2.43 9.46 -9.87
CA LEU A 141 -3.22 8.23 -9.92
C LEU A 141 -2.89 7.40 -11.16
N THR A 142 -1.59 7.23 -11.41
CA THR A 142 -1.04 6.44 -12.51
C THR A 142 -0.47 5.14 -11.96
N ALA A 143 -0.68 4.04 -12.69
CA ALA A 143 -0.14 2.73 -12.32
C ALA A 143 1.29 2.57 -12.86
N HIS A 144 2.17 2.03 -12.03
CA HIS A 144 3.55 1.71 -12.38
C HIS A 144 3.89 0.29 -11.98
N LYS A 145 4.52 -0.46 -12.89
CA LYS A 145 5.07 -1.78 -12.60
C LYS A 145 6.52 -1.62 -12.14
N ILE A 146 6.83 -2.14 -10.97
CA ILE A 146 8.13 -2.04 -10.31
C ILE A 146 8.72 -3.44 -10.21
N ARG A 147 10.03 -3.55 -10.42
CA ARG A 147 10.84 -4.73 -10.10
C ARG A 147 11.81 -4.35 -8.99
N THR A 148 11.71 -5.03 -7.86
CA THR A 148 12.64 -4.90 -6.74
C THR A 148 13.58 -6.10 -6.73
N ILE A 149 14.86 -5.87 -6.44
CA ILE A 149 15.90 -6.90 -6.37
C ILE A 149 16.48 -6.88 -4.95
N LYS A 150 16.61 -8.05 -4.34
CA LYS A 150 17.29 -8.26 -3.06
C LYS A 150 18.78 -8.40 -3.34
N THR A 151 19.59 -7.55 -2.72
CA THR A 151 21.06 -7.49 -2.86
C THR A 151 21.75 -7.85 -1.57
#